data_AF-A0A7X7QS85-F1
#
_entry.id   AF-A0A7X7QS85-F1
#
_cell.length_a   1.000
_cell.length_b   1.000
_cell.length_c   1.000
_cell.angle_alpha   90.00
_cell.angle_beta   90.00
_cell.angle_gamma   90.00
#
_symmetry.space_group_name_H-M   'P 1'
#
loop_
_entity.id
_entity.type
_entity.pdbx_description
1 polymer ?
#
loop_
_entity_poly.entity_id
_entity_poly.type
_entity_poly.pdbx_seq_one_letter_code
_entity_poly.pdbx_strand_id
1 'polypeptide(L)'
;MTNSEKDDRDEADQNMAAVGAAPDDVIDDGEINDNDIVFDCPNCGHGLVINYRGAGLIINCAECNQPVQVPIPDGMELADLDQEPEELQNQIRNLRRALYKAEERGRELEDVVNSLKERRTILEKERVSQLHRLAEIRGAFEHVQRLHGEIGAVCSRIFEMIQVETR
;
A
#
# COMPACT_ATOMS: atom_id res chain seq x y z
N MET A 1 51.11 21.55 37.71
CA MET A 1 52.27 20.75 37.22
C MET A 1 51.65 19.56 36.49
N THR A 2 51.91 19.19 35.24
CA THR A 2 52.76 19.69 34.11
C THR A 2 52.52 18.68 32.95
N ASN A 3 52.38 18.98 31.65
CA ASN A 3 52.42 20.19 30.80
C ASN A 3 51.08 20.34 30.03
N SER A 4 50.79 21.17 29.01
CA SER A 4 51.52 22.09 28.10
C SER A 4 52.35 21.50 26.95
N GLU A 5 51.72 20.99 25.90
CA GLU A 5 52.36 20.79 24.59
C GLU A 5 51.39 21.20 23.47
N LYS A 6 51.78 22.24 22.72
CA LYS A 6 51.24 22.57 21.40
C LYS A 6 52.11 21.87 20.36
N ASP A 7 51.57 21.55 19.20
CA ASP A 7 52.38 21.61 17.98
C ASP A 7 51.50 22.10 16.83
N ASP A 8 51.93 23.21 16.24
CA ASP A 8 51.26 23.84 15.11
C ASP A 8 51.68 23.10 13.82
N ARG A 9 50.77 22.95 12.85
CA ARG A 9 51.19 22.64 11.48
C ARG A 9 50.20 23.11 10.42
N ASP A 10 50.68 24.09 9.68
CA ASP A 10 50.02 24.81 8.60
C ASP A 10 49.58 23.88 7.45
N GLU A 11 48.38 24.12 6.92
CA GLU A 11 48.07 23.83 5.51
C GLU A 11 47.73 25.15 4.82
N ALA A 12 48.56 25.52 3.86
CA ALA A 12 48.54 26.81 3.21
C ALA A 12 47.62 26.85 1.99
N ASP A 13 46.87 27.95 1.89
CA ASP A 13 46.11 28.37 0.72
C ASP A 13 47.01 28.44 -0.53
N GLN A 14 46.67 27.67 -1.58
CA GLN A 14 47.27 27.77 -2.92
C GLN A 14 46.20 27.67 -4.01
N ASN A 15 45.46 28.77 -4.15
CA ASN A 15 44.62 29.05 -5.30
C ASN A 15 45.51 29.41 -6.53
N MET A 16 45.39 28.67 -7.64
CA MET A 16 46.05 28.99 -8.92
C MET A 16 45.07 29.05 -10.09
N ALA A 17 45.34 29.96 -11.03
CA ALA A 17 44.33 30.49 -11.93
C ALA A 17 44.18 29.74 -13.27
N ALA A 18 42.93 29.69 -13.73
CA ALA A 18 42.45 29.89 -15.10
C ALA A 18 43.30 29.43 -16.30
N VAL A 19 42.76 28.48 -17.07
CA VAL A 19 42.70 28.57 -18.54
C VAL A 19 41.29 28.16 -18.97
N GLY A 20 40.65 28.97 -19.81
CA GLY A 20 39.38 28.60 -20.45
C GLY A 20 39.63 27.76 -21.70
N ALA A 21 38.91 26.65 -21.82
CA ALA A 21 38.71 25.94 -23.07
C ALA A 21 37.19 25.84 -23.31
N ALA A 22 36.77 25.84 -24.57
CA ALA A 22 35.37 25.74 -24.93
C ALA A 22 34.79 24.38 -24.49
N PRO A 23 33.47 24.25 -24.30
CA PRO A 23 32.83 22.95 -24.41
C PRO A 23 32.92 22.54 -25.88
N ASP A 24 33.98 21.80 -26.24
CA ASP A 24 33.91 20.91 -27.39
C ASP A 24 32.72 19.98 -27.18
N ASP A 25 31.91 19.77 -28.22
CA ASP A 25 30.80 18.83 -28.18
C ASP A 25 31.34 17.42 -27.88
N VAL A 26 31.22 17.00 -26.63
CA VAL A 26 31.54 15.63 -26.21
C VAL A 26 30.49 14.73 -26.85
N ILE A 27 30.83 14.18 -28.00
CA ILE A 27 30.17 13.00 -28.55
C ILE A 27 30.44 11.90 -27.55
N ASP A 28 29.43 11.59 -26.73
CA ASP A 28 29.51 10.63 -25.64
C ASP A 28 29.74 9.21 -26.21
N ASP A 29 30.85 8.59 -25.81
CA ASP A 29 31.33 7.32 -26.37
C ASP A 29 30.54 6.12 -25.82
N GLY A 30 29.33 5.92 -26.36
CA GLY A 30 28.78 4.58 -26.58
C GLY A 30 28.24 3.77 -25.39
N GLU A 31 28.07 4.35 -24.20
CA GLU A 31 27.32 3.71 -23.11
C GLU A 31 25.82 4.04 -23.23
N ILE A 32 25.02 3.10 -23.76
CA ILE A 32 23.56 3.20 -23.77
C ILE A 32 23.07 3.15 -22.32
N ASN A 33 22.50 4.25 -21.84
CA ASN A 33 21.96 4.37 -20.51
C ASN A 33 20.51 3.88 -20.45
N ASP A 34 20.02 3.48 -19.27
CA ASP A 34 18.61 3.11 -19.03
C ASP A 34 17.59 4.22 -19.39
N ASN A 35 18.06 5.44 -19.61
CA ASN A 35 17.26 6.61 -20.00
C ASN A 35 17.33 6.93 -21.52
N ASP A 36 17.91 6.07 -22.35
CA ASP A 36 18.01 6.29 -23.80
C ASP A 36 16.92 5.53 -24.57
N ILE A 37 16.27 6.23 -25.49
CA ILE A 37 15.19 5.72 -26.34
C ILE A 37 15.82 5.13 -27.60
N VAL A 38 15.71 3.80 -27.75
CA VAL A 38 16.13 3.06 -28.93
C VAL A 38 14.94 2.82 -29.85
N PHE A 39 14.99 3.31 -31.09
CA PHE A 39 13.92 3.13 -32.08
C PHE A 39 14.43 3.14 -33.52
N ASP A 40 13.75 2.45 -34.42
CA ASP A 40 14.15 2.38 -35.82
C ASP A 40 13.58 3.54 -36.65
N CYS A 41 14.41 4.12 -37.53
CA CYS A 41 13.99 5.15 -38.46
C CYS A 41 12.95 4.59 -39.47
N PRO A 42 11.74 5.18 -39.61
CA PRO A 42 10.71 4.67 -40.52
C PRO A 42 11.04 4.83 -42.02
N ASN A 43 12.11 5.56 -42.37
CA ASN A 43 12.53 5.83 -43.75
C ASN A 43 13.68 4.94 -44.24
N CYS A 44 14.65 4.61 -43.37
CA CYS A 44 15.81 3.78 -43.74
C CYS A 44 15.96 2.50 -42.92
N GLY A 45 15.20 2.32 -41.83
CA GLY A 45 15.30 1.16 -40.95
C GLY A 45 16.54 1.12 -40.06
N HIS A 46 17.28 2.24 -39.95
CA HIS A 46 18.43 2.34 -39.05
C HIS A 46 17.99 2.58 -37.61
N GLY A 47 18.56 1.83 -36.66
CA GLY A 47 18.32 2.01 -35.23
C GLY A 47 18.98 3.27 -34.71
N LEU A 48 18.16 4.20 -34.19
CA LEU A 48 18.60 5.45 -33.57
C LEU A 48 18.53 5.29 -32.05
N VAL A 49 19.54 5.81 -31.35
CA VAL A 49 19.59 5.93 -29.89
C VAL A 49 19.56 7.41 -29.55
N ILE A 50 18.56 7.84 -28.77
CA ILE A 50 18.37 9.25 -28.40
C ILE A 50 18.01 9.34 -26.93
N ASN A 51 18.69 10.22 -26.20
CA ASN A 51 18.41 10.48 -24.79
C ASN A 51 16.94 10.86 -24.53
N TYR A 52 16.36 10.50 -23.38
CA TYR A 52 14.96 10.78 -22.99
C TYR A 52 14.48 12.22 -23.28
N ARG A 53 15.37 13.22 -23.20
CA ARG A 53 15.07 14.63 -23.56
C ARG A 53 14.65 14.84 -25.01
N GLY A 54 14.94 13.88 -25.89
CA GLY A 54 14.51 13.85 -27.28
C GLY A 54 13.07 13.35 -27.51
N ALA A 55 12.39 12.80 -26.48
CA ALA A 55 11.06 12.23 -26.62
C ALA A 55 10.05 13.22 -27.24
N GLY A 56 9.34 12.81 -28.29
CA GLY A 56 8.35 13.63 -28.98
C GLY A 56 8.91 14.73 -29.89
N LEU A 57 10.21 15.05 -29.84
CA LEU A 57 10.85 16.01 -30.74
C LEU A 57 11.00 15.44 -32.16
N ILE A 58 11.18 16.34 -33.13
CA ILE A 58 11.52 16.01 -34.52
C ILE A 58 13.03 16.19 -34.69
N ILE A 59 13.72 15.12 -35.05
CA ILE A 59 15.18 15.06 -35.24
C ILE A 59 15.49 14.55 -36.65
N ASN A 60 16.66 14.90 -37.20
CA ASN A 60 17.09 14.38 -38.49
C ASN A 60 17.83 13.05 -38.29
N CYS A 61 17.46 12.02 -39.04
CA CYS A 61 18.14 10.72 -39.00
C CYS A 61 19.59 10.83 -39.51
N ALA A 62 20.57 10.31 -38.77
CA ALA A 62 21.99 10.40 -39.12
C ALA A 62 22.36 9.79 -40.49
N GLU A 63 21.64 8.76 -40.95
CA GLU A 63 21.92 8.12 -42.26
C GLU A 63 21.15 8.73 -43.43
N CYS A 64 19.83 8.92 -43.31
CA CYS A 64 19.00 9.38 -44.43
C CYS A 64 18.72 10.89 -44.42
N ASN A 65 19.10 11.58 -43.33
CA ASN A 65 18.91 13.02 -43.09
C ASN A 65 17.47 13.53 -43.27
N GLN A 66 16.48 12.63 -43.20
CA GLN A 66 15.06 12.98 -43.20
C GLN A 66 14.57 13.22 -41.76
N PRO A 67 13.59 14.12 -41.56
CA PRO A 67 13.01 14.37 -40.25
C PRO A 67 12.21 13.16 -39.77
N VAL A 68 12.44 12.74 -38.54
CA VAL A 68 11.77 11.64 -37.86
C VAL A 68 11.32 12.13 -36.48
N GLN A 69 10.11 11.76 -36.07
CA GLN A 69 9.61 12.04 -34.73
C GLN A 69 10.04 10.92 -33.77
N VAL A 70 10.60 11.29 -32.62
CA VAL A 70 10.97 10.34 -31.56
C VAL A 70 9.69 9.85 -30.85
N PRO A 71 9.46 8.53 -30.72
CA PRO A 71 8.31 8.02 -29.98
C PRO A 71 8.41 8.37 -28.48
N ILE A 72 7.27 8.67 -27.86
CA ILE A 72 7.18 8.91 -26.41
C ILE A 72 6.96 7.56 -25.71
N PRO A 73 7.80 7.13 -24.76
CA PRO A 73 7.60 5.89 -24.01
C PRO A 73 6.35 5.94 -23.12
N ASP A 74 5.61 4.83 -23.03
CA ASP A 74 4.43 4.72 -22.17
C ASP A 74 4.80 4.95 -20.70
N GLY A 75 4.11 5.91 -20.05
CA GLY A 75 4.30 6.25 -18.63
C GLY A 75 5.21 7.45 -18.35
N MET A 76 5.73 8.14 -19.37
CA MET A 76 6.52 9.36 -19.22
C MET A 76 5.69 10.60 -19.59
N GLU A 77 5.17 11.33 -18.60
CA GLU A 77 4.52 12.63 -18.84
C GLU A 77 5.60 13.71 -18.99
N LEU A 78 5.63 14.44 -20.11
CA LEU A 78 6.65 15.48 -20.37
C LEU A 78 6.66 16.59 -19.28
N ALA A 79 5.56 16.76 -18.55
CA ALA A 79 5.44 17.70 -17.44
C ALA A 79 6.35 17.39 -16.22
N ASP A 80 6.93 16.19 -16.14
CA ASP A 80 7.93 15.84 -15.11
C ASP A 80 9.36 16.24 -15.50
N LEU A 81 9.62 16.54 -16.77
CA LEU A 81 10.96 16.87 -17.29
C LEU A 81 11.32 18.36 -17.16
N ASP A 82 10.31 19.23 -17.12
CA ASP A 82 10.45 20.69 -16.98
C ASP A 82 10.35 21.16 -15.52
N GLN A 83 10.23 20.25 -14.54
CA GLN A 83 10.16 20.61 -13.12
C GLN A 83 11.53 21.12 -12.64
N GLU A 84 11.54 22.34 -12.09
CA GLU A 84 12.72 22.89 -11.42
C GLU A 84 13.15 21.96 -10.27
N PRO A 85 14.46 21.77 -10.02
CA PRO A 85 14.93 20.81 -9.01
C PRO A 85 14.45 21.13 -7.59
N GLU A 86 14.06 22.38 -7.31
CA GLU A 86 13.40 22.76 -6.05
C GLU A 86 11.96 22.23 -5.95
N GLU A 87 11.20 22.20 -7.05
CA GLU A 87 9.83 21.69 -7.09
C GLU A 87 9.81 20.18 -6.85
N LEU A 88 10.70 19.44 -7.53
CA LEU A 88 10.86 18.00 -7.33
C LEU A 88 11.26 17.67 -5.87
N GLN A 89 12.18 18.44 -5.27
CA GLN A 89 12.53 18.30 -3.85
C GLN A 89 11.35 18.56 -2.91
N ASN A 90 10.52 19.56 -3.21
CA ASN A 90 9.32 19.87 -2.44
C ASN A 90 8.25 18.77 -2.61
N GLN A 91 8.07 18.23 -3.81
CA GLN A 91 7.18 17.12 -4.10
C GLN A 91 7.61 15.85 -3.34
N ILE A 92 8.90 15.48 -3.40
CA ILE A 92 9.48 14.37 -2.63
C ILE A 92 9.24 14.55 -1.12
N ARG A 93 9.44 15.76 -0.58
CA ARG A 93 9.19 16.06 0.84
C ARG A 93 7.71 15.92 1.21
N ASN A 94 6.81 16.36 0.33
CA ASN A 94 5.36 16.25 0.52
C ASN A 94 4.88 14.79 0.45
N LEU A 95 5.37 14.01 -0.53
CA LEU A 95 5.08 12.59 -0.69
C LEU A 95 5.56 11.78 0.52
N ARG A 96 6.80 11.98 1.00
CA ARG A 96 7.31 11.34 2.22
C ARG A 96 6.42 11.63 3.44
N ARG A 97 5.96 12.88 3.60
CA ARG A 97 5.03 13.27 4.67
C ARG A 97 3.63 12.63 4.50
N ALA A 98 3.15 12.47 3.27
CA ALA A 98 1.86 11.84 2.97
C ALA A 98 1.90 10.33 3.25
N LEU A 99 2.96 9.64 2.81
CA LEU A 99 3.21 8.22 3.08
C LEU A 99 3.26 7.94 4.58
N TYR A 100 4.04 8.70 5.34
CA TYR A 100 4.11 8.56 6.80
C TYR A 100 2.72 8.64 7.47
N LYS A 101 1.89 9.61 7.07
CA LYS A 101 0.51 9.75 7.57
C LYS A 101 -0.42 8.61 7.13
N ALA A 102 -0.19 8.01 5.96
CA ALA A 102 -0.95 6.87 5.48
C ALA A 102 -0.57 5.59 6.25
N GLU A 103 0.72 5.37 6.51
CA GLU A 103 1.23 4.28 7.35
C GLU A 103 0.74 4.37 8.79
N GLU A 104 0.75 5.58 9.38
CA GLU A 104 0.22 5.86 10.72
C GLU A 104 -1.26 5.46 10.83
N ARG A 105 -2.11 5.94 9.91
CA ARG A 105 -3.53 5.56 9.83
C ARG A 105 -3.72 4.06 9.56
N GLY A 106 -2.82 3.43 8.81
CA GLY A 106 -2.83 1.98 8.59
C GLY A 106 -2.74 1.23 9.91
N ARG A 107 -1.78 1.59 10.76
CA ARG A 107 -1.61 1.01 12.10
C ARG A 107 -2.82 1.28 13.01
N GLU A 108 -3.33 2.51 13.03
CA GLU A 108 -4.55 2.85 13.79
C GLU A 108 -5.75 1.97 13.40
N LEU A 109 -5.95 1.75 12.09
CA LEU A 109 -7.03 0.90 11.58
C LEU A 109 -6.80 -0.59 11.90
N GLU A 110 -5.57 -1.08 11.83
CA GLU A 110 -5.21 -2.44 12.25
C GLU A 110 -5.52 -2.67 13.74
N ASP A 111 -5.15 -1.73 14.62
CA ASP A 111 -5.47 -1.78 16.05
C ASP A 111 -6.98 -1.76 16.31
N VAL A 112 -7.73 -0.89 15.61
CA VAL A 112 -9.19 -0.87 15.69
C VAL A 112 -9.79 -2.21 15.24
N VAL A 113 -9.34 -2.76 14.11
CA VAL A 113 -9.80 -4.06 13.61
C VAL A 113 -9.48 -5.19 14.61
N ASN A 114 -8.32 -5.16 15.25
CA ASN A 114 -7.94 -6.14 16.26
C ASN A 114 -8.82 -6.04 17.52
N SER A 115 -9.09 -4.83 18.02
CA SER A 115 -10.01 -4.62 19.15
C SER A 115 -11.44 -5.07 18.85
N LEU A 116 -11.92 -4.86 17.61
CA LEU A 116 -13.23 -5.32 17.15
C LEU A 116 -13.30 -6.84 17.02
N LYS A 117 -12.23 -7.49 16.53
CA LYS A 117 -12.12 -8.97 16.51
C LYS A 117 -12.17 -9.54 17.92
N GLU A 118 -11.39 -8.99 18.85
CA GLU A 118 -11.39 -9.44 20.26
C GLU A 118 -12.80 -9.31 20.86
N ARG A 119 -13.41 -8.12 20.79
CA ARG A 119 -14.76 -7.87 21.27
C ARG A 119 -15.80 -8.80 20.65
N ARG A 120 -15.69 -9.09 19.35
CA ARG A 120 -16.53 -10.10 18.69
C ARG A 120 -16.36 -11.46 19.35
N THR A 121 -15.13 -11.97 19.53
CA THR A 121 -14.93 -13.31 20.11
C THR A 121 -15.49 -13.44 21.53
N ILE A 122 -15.48 -12.36 22.32
CA ILE A 122 -16.09 -12.33 23.66
C ILE A 122 -17.60 -12.47 23.54
N LEU A 123 -18.26 -11.63 22.72
CA LEU A 123 -19.71 -11.68 22.51
C LEU A 123 -20.18 -13.01 21.89
N GLU A 124 -19.36 -13.63 21.04
CA GLU A 124 -19.66 -14.90 20.38
C GLU A 124 -19.59 -16.07 21.40
N LYS A 125 -18.63 -16.03 22.35
CA LYS A 125 -18.58 -16.94 23.51
C LYS A 125 -19.78 -16.76 24.46
N GLU A 126 -20.12 -15.51 24.78
CA GLU A 126 -21.28 -15.20 25.62
C GLU A 126 -22.59 -15.69 24.98
N ARG A 127 -22.77 -15.46 23.68
CA ARG A 127 -23.92 -15.95 22.90
C ARG A 127 -24.04 -17.47 22.96
N VAL A 128 -22.94 -18.22 22.80
CA VAL A 128 -22.96 -19.68 22.91
C VAL A 128 -23.36 -20.13 24.31
N SER A 129 -22.82 -19.49 25.36
CA SER A 129 -23.20 -19.76 26.76
C SER A 129 -24.68 -19.49 27.03
N GLN A 130 -25.22 -18.37 26.52
CA GLN A 130 -26.64 -18.04 26.64
C GLN A 130 -27.54 -19.03 25.90
N LEU A 131 -27.18 -19.42 24.67
CA LEU A 131 -27.93 -20.43 23.90
C LEU A 131 -27.94 -21.80 24.60
N HIS A 132 -26.85 -22.19 25.26
CA HIS A 132 -26.80 -23.41 26.05
C HIS A 132 -27.78 -23.36 27.23
N ARG A 133 -27.74 -22.29 28.05
CA ARG A 133 -28.69 -22.08 29.15
C ARG A 133 -30.15 -22.09 28.70
N LEU A 134 -30.45 -21.46 27.57
CA LEU A 134 -31.81 -21.48 27.00
C LEU A 134 -32.24 -22.88 26.53
N ALA A 135 -31.31 -23.71 26.05
CA ALA A 135 -31.59 -25.10 25.71
C ALA A 135 -31.84 -25.97 26.96
N GLU A 136 -31.10 -25.76 28.06
CA GLU A 136 -31.34 -26.41 29.35
C GLU A 136 -32.72 -26.06 29.91
N ILE A 137 -33.07 -24.76 29.95
CA ILE A 137 -34.39 -24.27 30.40
C ILE A 137 -35.51 -24.85 29.54
N ARG A 138 -35.33 -24.92 28.21
CA ARG A 138 -36.31 -25.52 27.30
C ARG A 138 -36.50 -27.01 27.61
N GLY A 139 -35.43 -27.78 27.79
CA GLY A 139 -35.51 -29.20 28.14
C GLY A 139 -36.19 -29.45 29.49
N ALA A 140 -35.96 -28.58 30.47
CA ALA A 140 -36.69 -28.63 31.75
C ALA A 140 -38.19 -28.34 31.57
N PHE A 141 -38.56 -27.37 30.73
CA PHE A 141 -39.96 -27.08 30.43
C PHE A 141 -40.66 -28.22 29.68
N GLU A 142 -40.00 -28.81 28.67
CA GLU A 142 -40.48 -30.01 27.96
C GLU A 142 -40.71 -31.20 28.91
N HIS A 143 -39.85 -31.37 29.93
CA HIS A 143 -40.04 -32.39 30.95
C HIS A 143 -41.26 -32.10 31.85
N VAL A 144 -41.42 -30.87 32.34
CA VAL A 144 -42.58 -30.45 33.14
C VAL A 144 -43.89 -30.60 32.34
N GLN A 145 -43.88 -30.22 31.06
CA GLN A 145 -45.05 -30.35 30.18
C GLN A 145 -45.47 -31.81 29.99
N ARG A 146 -44.50 -32.74 29.88
CA ARG A 146 -44.78 -34.18 29.82
C ARG A 146 -45.46 -34.70 31.09
N LEU A 147 -44.89 -34.37 32.26
CA LEU A 147 -45.46 -34.74 33.56
C LEU A 147 -46.87 -34.14 33.74
N HIS A 148 -47.11 -32.91 33.27
CA HIS A 148 -48.44 -32.29 33.31
C HIS A 148 -49.45 -33.04 32.43
N GLY A 149 -49.04 -33.51 31.25
CA GLY A 149 -49.87 -34.37 30.39
C GLY A 149 -50.19 -35.73 31.02
N GLU A 150 -49.21 -36.36 31.69
CA GLU A 150 -49.40 -37.61 32.44
C GLU A 150 -50.39 -37.43 33.61
N ILE A 151 -50.25 -36.34 34.38
CA ILE A 151 -51.19 -35.97 35.45
C ILE A 151 -52.60 -35.75 34.87
N GLY A 152 -52.72 -34.99 33.77
CA GLY A 152 -53.99 -34.78 33.08
C GLY A 152 -54.67 -36.10 32.69
N ALA A 153 -53.93 -37.04 32.11
CA ALA A 153 -54.43 -38.37 31.75
C ALA A 153 -54.82 -39.23 32.97
N VAL A 154 -54.13 -39.09 34.12
CA VAL A 154 -54.56 -39.72 35.39
C VAL A 154 -55.86 -39.10 35.88
N CYS A 155 -55.97 -37.76 35.92
CA CYS A 155 -57.19 -37.07 36.33
C CYS A 155 -58.41 -37.42 35.46
N SER A 156 -58.23 -37.51 34.13
CA SER A 156 -59.30 -37.93 33.22
C SER A 156 -59.81 -39.35 33.53
N ARG A 157 -58.92 -40.32 33.75
CA ARG A 157 -59.30 -41.70 34.12
C ARG A 157 -60.02 -41.77 35.47
N ILE A 158 -59.57 -40.99 36.46
CA ILE A 158 -60.25 -40.91 37.77
C ILE A 158 -61.66 -40.34 37.59
N PHE A 159 -61.83 -39.31 36.76
CA PHE A 159 -63.14 -38.72 36.48
C PHE A 159 -64.07 -39.72 35.76
N GLU A 160 -63.56 -40.47 34.78
CA GLU A 160 -64.30 -41.56 34.12
C GLU A 160 -64.74 -42.65 35.12
N MET A 161 -63.86 -43.08 36.04
CA MET A 161 -64.22 -44.04 37.09
C MET A 161 -65.33 -43.52 38.00
N ILE A 162 -65.23 -42.27 38.47
CA ILE A 162 -66.27 -41.64 39.31
C ILE A 162 -67.60 -41.54 38.55
N GLN A 163 -67.58 -41.24 37.25
CA GLN A 163 -68.81 -41.23 36.42
C GLN A 163 -69.45 -42.62 36.26
N VAL A 164 -68.66 -43.70 36.30
CA VAL A 164 -69.18 -45.08 36.27
C VAL A 164 -69.78 -45.47 37.62
N GLU A 165 -69.17 -45.07 38.74
CA GLU A 165 -69.67 -45.37 40.09
C GLU A 165 -70.92 -44.54 40.49
N THR A 166 -71.13 -43.39 39.86
CA THR A 166 -72.26 -42.48 40.15
C THR A 166 -73.49 -42.69 39.26
N ARG A 167 -73.54 -43.78 38.50
CA ARG A 167 -74.56 -44.07 37.48
C ARG A 167 -75.29 -45.39 37.68
#